data_AF-A0A2G5NW34-F1
#
_entry.id   AF-A0A2G5NW34-F1
#
_cell.length_a   1.000
_cell.length_b   1.000
_cell.length_c   1.000
_cell.angle_alpha   90.00
_cell.angle_beta   90.00
_cell.angle_gamma   90.00
#
_symmetry.space_group_name_H-M   'P 1'
#
loop_
_entity.id
_entity.type
_entity.pdbx_description
1 polymer ?
#
loop_
_entity_poly.entity_id
_entity_poly.type
_entity_poly.pdbx_seq_one_letter_code
_entity_poly.pdbx_strand_id
1 'polypeptide(L)'
;MKIKQRKYMSEKEALHWLVDNVEVVDGIDVGCNEYVEGFFECQFKYDERLGWTKDGRFYIEEQVEITEETEMKRLVCVHSHTNNISCYNDVSIEKALHLASFDKCTFKKIYLQNPDGSICELIWSKERGLID
;
A
#
# COMPACT_ATOMS: atom_id res chain seq x y z
N MET A 1 -12.35 -6.96 -5.25
CA MET A 1 -11.84 -5.69 -5.83
C MET A 1 -10.34 -5.76 -5.90
N LYS A 2 -9.70 -5.18 -6.92
CA LYS A 2 -8.25 -4.98 -6.92
C LYS A 2 -7.92 -3.50 -6.70
N ILE A 3 -7.06 -3.22 -5.74
CA ILE A 3 -6.57 -1.86 -5.47
C ILE A 3 -5.07 -1.79 -5.72
N LYS A 4 -4.58 -0.61 -6.11
CA LYS A 4 -3.15 -0.36 -6.17
C LYS A 4 -2.63 -0.05 -4.77
N GLN A 5 -1.65 -0.83 -4.32
CA GLN A 5 -0.97 -0.57 -3.06
C GLN A 5 0.54 -0.57 -3.22
N ARG A 6 1.20 0.20 -2.35
CA ARG A 6 2.65 0.18 -2.20
C ARG A 6 3.02 -0.84 -1.15
N LYS A 7 3.70 -1.90 -1.58
CA LYS A 7 4.33 -2.86 -0.68
C LYS A 7 5.75 -2.40 -0.38
N TYR A 8 5.96 -1.92 0.84
CA TYR A 8 7.28 -1.53 1.30
C TYR A 8 8.11 -2.75 1.68
N MET A 9 9.40 -2.70 1.38
CA MET A 9 10.31 -3.81 1.58
C MET A 9 11.68 -3.33 2.08
N SER A 10 12.36 -4.20 2.81
CA SER A 10 13.76 -4.01 3.17
C SER A 10 14.67 -4.11 1.93
N GLU A 11 15.91 -3.64 2.05
CA GLU A 11 16.91 -3.77 0.98
C GLU A 11 17.13 -5.24 0.57
N LYS A 12 17.17 -6.16 1.55
CA LYS A 12 17.29 -7.60 1.29
C LYS A 12 16.12 -8.12 0.45
N GLU A 13 14.89 -7.74 0.79
CA GLU A 13 13.69 -8.14 0.04
C GLU A 13 13.66 -7.51 -1.35
N ALA A 14 14.11 -6.27 -1.50
CA ALA A 14 14.24 -5.60 -2.79
C ALA A 14 15.25 -6.32 -3.70
N LEU A 15 16.40 -6.74 -3.16
CA LEU A 15 17.38 -7.53 -3.90
C LEU A 15 16.81 -8.87 -4.36
N HIS A 16 16.09 -9.60 -3.48
CA HIS A 16 15.42 -10.83 -3.88
C HIS A 16 14.35 -10.58 -4.96
N TRP A 17 13.56 -9.52 -4.81
CA TRP A 17 12.55 -9.16 -5.80
C TRP A 17 13.18 -8.84 -7.17
N LEU A 18 14.30 -8.12 -7.21
CA LEU A 18 15.03 -7.83 -8.47
C LEU A 18 15.55 -9.10 -9.13
N VAL A 19 16.03 -10.07 -8.35
CA VAL A 19 16.47 -11.38 -8.87
C VAL A 19 15.30 -12.16 -9.46
N ASP A 20 14.14 -12.14 -8.79
CA ASP A 20 12.94 -12.84 -9.24
C ASP A 20 12.25 -12.16 -10.44
N ASN A 21 12.54 -10.88 -10.69
CA ASN A 21 11.97 -10.06 -11.76
C ASN A 21 13.08 -9.51 -12.67
N VAL A 22 14.05 -10.36 -13.04
CA VAL A 22 15.24 -9.95 -13.81
C VAL A 22 14.90 -9.26 -15.14
N GLU A 23 13.71 -9.52 -15.70
CA GLU A 23 13.22 -8.87 -16.91
C GLU A 23 12.98 -7.36 -16.76
N VAL A 24 12.88 -6.84 -15.52
CA VAL A 24 12.75 -5.41 -15.24
C VAL A 24 14.10 -4.74 -14.94
N VAL A 25 15.19 -5.52 -14.91
CA VAL A 25 16.54 -5.05 -14.65
C VAL A 25 17.17 -4.62 -15.98
N ASP A 26 17.27 -3.31 -16.18
CA ASP A 26 17.87 -2.70 -17.37
C ASP A 26 19.40 -2.86 -17.41
N GLY A 27 20.02 -3.04 -16.24
CA GLY A 27 21.46 -3.28 -16.14
C GLY A 27 21.96 -3.28 -14.71
N ILE A 28 23.26 -3.48 -14.55
CA ILE A 28 23.95 -3.42 -13.26
C ILE A 28 25.18 -2.53 -13.44
N ASP A 29 25.26 -1.46 -12.66
CA ASP A 29 26.46 -0.64 -12.54
C ASP A 29 27.34 -1.20 -11.44
N VAL A 30 28.58 -1.50 -11.80
CA VAL A 30 29.60 -1.97 -10.86
C VAL A 30 30.68 -0.91 -10.73
N GLY A 31 30.83 -0.38 -9.53
CA GLY A 31 31.88 0.57 -9.16
C GLY A 31 32.96 -0.12 -8.33
N CYS A 32 34.22 0.21 -8.60
CA CYS A 32 35.34 -0.12 -7.72
C CYS A 32 35.95 1.19 -7.22
N ASN A 33 36.08 1.33 -5.90
CA ASN A 33 36.80 2.44 -5.30
C ASN A 33 38.32 2.10 -5.33
N GLU A 34 39.17 3.03 -5.80
CA GLU A 34 40.63 2.87 -5.91
C GLU A 34 41.39 2.99 -4.57
N TYR A 35 40.71 3.25 -3.46
CA TYR A 35 41.27 3.52 -2.14
C TYR A 35 41.13 2.33 -1.17
N VAL A 36 42.23 1.58 -1.07
CA VAL A 36 42.79 0.80 0.06
C VAL A 36 41.94 -0.32 0.71
N GLU A 37 40.62 -0.30 0.63
CA GLU A 37 39.78 -1.43 1.04
C GLU A 37 38.75 -1.67 -0.06
N GLY A 38 39.09 -2.59 -0.97
CA GLY A 38 38.33 -2.90 -2.17
C GLY A 38 36.91 -3.35 -1.88
N PHE A 39 36.01 -2.38 -1.73
CA PHE A 39 34.58 -2.61 -1.73
C PHE A 39 34.08 -2.47 -3.17
N PHE A 40 33.27 -3.43 -3.59
CA PHE A 40 32.54 -3.37 -4.85
C PHE A 40 31.18 -2.73 -4.57
N GLU A 41 30.89 -1.62 -5.22
CA GLU A 41 29.53 -1.08 -5.25
C GLU A 41 28.78 -1.71 -6.42
N CYS A 42 27.61 -2.28 -6.15
CA CYS A 42 26.75 -2.86 -7.18
C CYS A 42 25.40 -2.13 -7.11
N GLN A 43 25.10 -1.30 -8.10
CA GLN A 43 23.81 -0.63 -8.21
C GLN A 43 23.02 -1.22 -9.37
N PHE A 44 21.81 -1.71 -9.08
CA PHE A 44 20.91 -2.17 -10.13
C PHE A 44 20.29 -0.96 -10.83
N LYS A 45 20.31 -0.96 -12.16
CA LYS A 45 19.47 -0.11 -13.00
C LYS A 45 18.20 -0.89 -13.30
N TYR A 46 17.07 -0.36 -12.90
CA TYR A 46 15.76 -1.00 -13.07
C TYR A 46 14.72 0.05 -13.45
N ASP A 47 13.66 -0.41 -14.13
CA ASP A 47 12.45 0.37 -14.43
C ASP A 47 11.81 0.90 -13.12
N GLU A 48 11.02 1.97 -13.20
CA GLU A 48 10.37 2.69 -12.09
C GLU A 48 9.43 1.82 -11.21
N ARG A 49 9.29 0.53 -11.54
CA ARG A 49 8.49 -0.47 -10.82
C ARG A 49 8.99 -0.75 -9.41
N LEU A 50 10.32 -0.68 -9.18
CA LEU A 50 10.90 -0.66 -7.84
C LEU A 50 11.19 0.79 -7.46
N GLY A 51 10.35 1.37 -6.62
CA GLY A 51 10.52 2.73 -6.13
C GLY A 51 11.41 2.79 -4.90
N TRP A 52 12.00 3.97 -4.67
CA TRP A 52 12.75 4.28 -3.45
C TRP A 52 12.19 5.56 -2.81
N THR A 53 11.98 5.54 -1.50
CA THR A 53 11.55 6.72 -0.75
C THR A 53 12.76 7.53 -0.26
N LYS A 54 12.54 8.83 0.02
CA LYS A 54 13.60 9.74 0.50
C LYS A 54 14.26 9.28 1.81
N ASP A 55 13.56 8.49 2.60
CA ASP A 55 14.02 7.94 3.88
C ASP A 55 14.64 6.55 3.75
N GLY A 56 14.95 6.09 2.54
CA GLY A 56 15.76 4.89 2.35
C GLY A 56 14.98 3.60 2.10
N ARG A 57 13.65 3.62 2.00
CA ARG A 57 12.82 2.40 1.90
C ARG A 57 12.45 2.06 0.46
N PHE A 58 12.59 0.80 0.09
CA PHE A 58 12.16 0.30 -1.21
C PHE A 58 10.66 -0.01 -1.20
N TYR A 59 10.00 0.11 -2.34
CA TYR A 59 8.61 -0.31 -2.51
C TYR A 59 8.31 -0.74 -3.94
N ILE A 60 7.32 -1.61 -4.10
CA ILE A 60 6.71 -1.92 -5.40
C ILE A 60 5.24 -1.51 -5.39
N GLU A 61 4.72 -1.16 -6.56
CA GLU A 61 3.28 -0.99 -6.76
C GLU A 61 2.67 -2.31 -7.24
N GLU A 62 1.79 -2.89 -6.43
CA GLU A 62 1.09 -4.14 -6.75
C GLU A 62 -0.43 -3.93 -6.76
N GLN A 63 -1.11 -4.69 -7.63
CA GLN A 63 -2.56 -4.81 -7.56
C GLN A 63 -2.92 -5.96 -6.61
N VAL A 64 -3.45 -5.60 -5.45
CA VAL A 64 -3.83 -6.57 -4.43
C VAL A 64 -5.34 -6.78 -4.50
N GLU A 65 -5.75 -8.04 -4.54
CA GLU A 65 -7.16 -8.40 -4.37
C GLU A 65 -7.56 -8.23 -2.91
N ILE A 66 -8.62 -7.44 -2.69
CA ILE A 66 -9.17 -7.17 -1.37
C ILE A 66 -10.60 -7.70 -1.27
N THR A 67 -10.92 -8.13 -0.06
CA THR A 67 -12.24 -8.57 0.38
C THR A 67 -12.68 -7.71 1.56
N GLU A 68 -13.93 -7.85 2.01
CA GLU A 68 -14.40 -7.13 3.20
C GLU A 68 -13.69 -7.56 4.49
N GLU A 69 -13.04 -8.74 4.49
CA GLU A 69 -12.26 -9.29 5.59
C GLU A 69 -10.80 -8.82 5.60
N THR A 70 -10.30 -8.27 4.48
CA THR A 70 -8.92 -7.80 4.37
C THR A 70 -8.66 -6.65 5.32
N GLU A 71 -7.66 -6.79 6.21
CA GLU A 71 -7.29 -5.74 7.16
C GLU A 71 -6.64 -4.56 6.43
N MET A 72 -7.17 -3.37 6.68
CA MET A 72 -6.72 -2.13 6.04
C MET A 72 -6.10 -1.21 7.07
N LYS A 73 -4.93 -0.68 6.73
CA LYS A 73 -4.20 0.24 7.62
C LYS A 73 -4.98 1.49 7.96
N ARG A 74 -5.75 2.04 7.01
CA ARG A 74 -6.53 3.27 7.20
C ARG A 74 -7.80 3.28 6.36
N LEU A 75 -8.94 3.26 7.04
CA LEU A 75 -10.27 3.42 6.45
C LEU A 75 -10.87 4.77 6.85
N VAL A 76 -11.54 5.42 5.90
CA VAL A 76 -12.37 6.62 6.14
C VAL A 76 -13.82 6.26 5.91
N CYS A 77 -14.62 6.27 6.97
CA CYS A 77 -16.02 5.90 6.96
C CYS A 77 -16.90 7.15 7.01
N VAL A 78 -17.88 7.23 6.10
CA VAL A 78 -18.87 8.32 6.09
C VAL A 78 -20.19 7.80 6.66
N HIS A 79 -20.66 8.45 7.72
CA HIS A 79 -21.92 8.12 8.39
C HIS A 79 -23.14 8.46 7.52
N SER A 80 -24.13 7.58 7.52
CA SER A 80 -25.32 7.68 6.66
C SER A 80 -26.24 8.83 7.05
N HIS A 81 -26.40 9.06 8.36
CA HIS A 81 -27.37 10.04 8.88
C HIS A 81 -26.78 11.43 9.09
N THR A 82 -25.54 11.51 9.54
CA THR A 82 -24.89 12.78 9.91
C THR A 82 -23.90 13.29 8.87
N ASN A 83 -23.46 12.44 7.94
CA ASN A 83 -22.30 12.69 7.08
C ASN A 83 -20.99 12.95 7.83
N ASN A 84 -20.95 12.64 9.14
CA ASN A 84 -19.71 12.69 9.91
C ASN A 84 -18.70 11.70 9.33
N ILE A 85 -17.42 11.98 9.58
CA ILE A 85 -16.31 11.14 9.15
C ILE A 85 -15.71 10.48 10.39
N SER A 86 -15.49 9.17 10.31
CA SER A 86 -14.72 8.41 11.28
C SER A 86 -13.57 7.73 10.56
N CYS A 87 -12.39 7.75 11.16
CA CYS A 87 -11.23 7.05 10.64
C CYS A 87 -10.92 5.85 11.52
N TYR A 88 -10.63 4.71 10.90
CA TYR A 88 -10.21 3.50 11.58
C TYR A 88 -8.86 3.05 11.05
N ASN A 89 -8.00 2.59 11.95
CA ASN A 89 -6.71 2.02 11.60
C ASN A 89 -6.71 0.53 11.90
N ASP A 90 -6.03 -0.25 11.06
CA ASP A 90 -5.78 -1.68 11.25
C ASP A 90 -7.09 -2.47 11.51
N VAL A 91 -8.08 -2.23 10.64
CA VAL A 91 -9.37 -2.94 10.66
C VAL A 91 -9.82 -3.33 9.26
N SER A 92 -10.61 -4.40 9.16
CA SER A 92 -11.32 -4.77 7.94
C SER A 92 -12.61 -3.97 7.76
N ILE A 93 -13.17 -3.98 6.54
CA ILE A 93 -14.46 -3.35 6.25
C ILE A 93 -15.56 -4.01 7.10
N GLU A 94 -15.57 -5.34 7.17
CA GLU A 94 -16.54 -6.10 7.96
C GLU A 94 -16.49 -5.68 9.43
N LYS A 95 -15.30 -5.60 10.02
CA LYS A 95 -15.12 -5.15 11.40
C LYS A 95 -15.58 -3.71 11.61
N ALA A 96 -15.30 -2.81 10.66
CA ALA A 96 -15.77 -1.43 10.73
C ALA A 96 -17.31 -1.36 10.68
N LEU A 97 -17.97 -2.12 9.79
CA LEU A 97 -19.44 -2.19 9.69
C LEU A 97 -20.07 -2.79 10.95
N HIS A 98 -19.44 -3.81 11.52
CA HIS A 98 -19.85 -4.40 12.79
C HIS A 98 -19.78 -3.36 13.92
N LEU A 99 -18.65 -2.65 14.08
CA LEU A 99 -18.49 -1.59 15.09
C LEU A 99 -19.55 -0.50 14.93
N ALA A 100 -19.83 -0.06 13.70
CA ALA A 100 -20.88 0.93 13.44
C ALA A 100 -22.24 0.46 13.97
N SER A 101 -22.58 -0.80 13.72
CA SER A 101 -23.85 -1.40 14.14
C SER A 101 -24.03 -1.38 15.66
N PHE A 102 -22.95 -1.62 16.43
CA PHE A 102 -22.97 -1.51 17.90
C PHE A 102 -23.20 -0.07 18.38
N ASP A 103 -22.55 0.90 17.73
CA ASP A 103 -22.69 2.32 18.07
C ASP A 103 -23.99 2.95 17.52
N LYS A 104 -24.88 2.15 16.93
CA LYS A 104 -26.08 2.58 16.19
C LYS A 104 -25.76 3.57 15.05
N CYS A 105 -24.49 3.60 14.64
CA CYS A 105 -24.04 4.31 13.47
C CYS A 105 -24.22 3.39 12.25
N THR A 106 -24.54 3.97 11.11
CA THR A 106 -24.56 3.21 9.85
C THR A 106 -23.67 3.92 8.86
N PHE A 107 -22.75 3.22 8.21
CA PHE A 107 -21.92 3.82 7.17
C PHE A 107 -22.62 3.74 5.81
N LYS A 108 -22.47 4.80 5.02
CA LYS A 108 -22.94 4.82 3.62
C LYS A 108 -21.82 4.56 2.62
N LYS A 109 -20.59 4.95 2.97
CA LYS A 109 -19.39 4.84 2.12
C LYS A 109 -18.16 4.63 2.98
N ILE A 110 -17.22 3.83 2.48
CA ILE A 110 -15.91 3.62 3.09
C ILE A 110 -14.84 3.80 2.01
N TYR A 111 -13.83 4.61 2.31
CA TYR A 111 -12.71 4.95 1.45
C TYR A 111 -11.39 4.47 2.07
N LEU A 112 -10.36 4.32 1.23
CA LEU A 112 -8.99 4.24 1.70
C LEU A 112 -8.45 5.62 2.05
N GLN A 113 -7.59 5.68 3.07
CA GLN A 113 -6.81 6.88 3.37
C GLN A 113 -5.34 6.69 2.99
N ASN A 114 -4.77 7.70 2.34
CA ASN A 114 -3.34 7.75 2.10
C ASN A 114 -2.55 8.00 3.40
N PRO A 115 -1.24 7.68 3.41
CA PRO A 115 -0.35 7.99 4.53
C PRO A 115 -0.31 9.48 4.92
N ASP A 116 -0.54 10.38 3.97
CA ASP A 116 -0.57 11.84 4.16
C ASP A 116 -1.91 12.36 4.71
N GLY A 117 -2.89 11.48 4.92
CA GLY A 117 -4.22 11.81 5.43
C GLY A 117 -5.24 12.16 4.34
N SER A 118 -4.84 12.26 3.07
CA SER A 118 -5.77 12.46 1.96
C SER A 118 -6.66 11.23 1.73
N ILE A 119 -7.88 11.47 1.23
CA ILE A 119 -8.83 10.41 0.89
C ILE A 119 -8.49 9.91 -0.52
N CYS A 120 -8.34 8.59 -0.64
CA CYS A 120 -7.99 7.91 -1.88
C CYS A 120 -9.26 7.33 -2.53
N GLU A 121 -9.25 6.03 -2.82
CA GLU A 121 -10.31 5.32 -3.53
C GLU A 121 -11.51 4.97 -2.65
N LEU A 122 -12.72 5.04 -3.23
CA LEU A 122 -13.94 4.50 -2.64
C LEU A 122 -13.95 2.98 -2.82
N ILE A 123 -13.90 2.23 -1.73
CA ILE A 123 -13.78 0.76 -1.78
C ILE A 123 -15.08 0.05 -1.40
N TRP A 124 -16.02 0.74 -0.75
CA TRP A 124 -17.29 0.13 -0.33
C TRP A 124 -18.41 1.17 -0.24
N SER A 125 -19.63 0.77 -0.59
CA SER A 125 -20.84 1.56 -0.34
C SER A 125 -22.01 0.69 0.12
N LYS A 126 -22.94 1.28 0.88
CA LYS A 126 -24.12 0.57 1.39
C LYS A 126 -25.01 -0.03 0.29
N GLU A 127 -25.03 0.60 -0.89
CA GLU A 127 -25.87 0.19 -2.01
C GLU A 127 -25.24 -0.96 -2.82
N ARG A 128 -23.90 -1.02 -2.88
CA ARG A 128 -23.19 -1.93 -3.78
C ARG A 128 -22.31 -2.95 -3.07
N GLY A 129 -22.14 -2.85 -1.76
CA GLY A 129 -21.09 -3.58 -1.04
C GLY A 129 -19.71 -3.09 -1.47
N LEU A 130 -18.76 -4.01 -1.57
CA LEU A 130 -17.43 -3.76 -2.13
C LEU A 130 -17.55 -3.23 -3.58
N ILE A 131 -16.90 -2.10 -3.86
CA ILE A 131 -16.90 -1.48 -5.18
C ILE A 131 -15.63 -1.93 -5.91
N ASP A 132 -15.74 -2.35 -7.17
CA ASP A 132 -14.59 -2.68 -8.02
C ASP A 132 -14.02 -1.43 -8.72
#